data_AF-A0A4U0UHP6-F1
#
_entry.id   AF-A0A4U0UHP6-F1
#
_cell.length_a   1.000
_cell.length_b   1.000
_cell.length_c   1.000
_cell.angle_alpha   90.00
_cell.angle_beta   90.00
_cell.angle_gamma   90.00
#
_symmetry.space_group_name_H-M   'P 1'
#
loop_
_entity.id
_entity.type
_entity.pdbx_description
1 polymer ?
#
loop_
_entity_poly.entity_id
_entity_poly.type
_entity_poly.pdbx_seq_one_letter_code
_entity_poly.pdbx_strand_id
1 'polypeptide(L)'
;MHQKQSIEDYVADKVARWDKDDSIDIWLTSGYGPALQWKLYEFVPKDEEPCWQLQYLQDPITRQQVSYKKYSPPFGLLRLDLSDDTHFDRYMEQLLSPKHLWEFGWTCFEEETQVVDDFQARLLQAMCDLSTSTQDAELRELLRRVIRMMIITYIMGHTLTLSEPTAHTVLSAVKLSPKPPAHQLPTQHISPRLANRQLKFFFHILRDNAYKDLLNWQQQTLRSSPRKEASWLPAFCVTLGLAMVLEEIQRTIWIQADAKAKKDAANVSREQAETEAVNACERIDGRFGLLVGLFQCKYRDRKWGVGSFGNQTPEVRDPVARGFLGGVMGLLLEKQEHLRSRENVSLASENQCSFTSRLVARFLLPFLGLPA
;
A
#
# COMPACT_ATOMS: atom_id res chain seq x y z
N MET A 1 2.68 15.80 1.25
CA MET A 1 2.52 15.75 -0.24
C MET A 1 1.05 15.70 -0.68
N HIS A 2 0.21 14.90 -0.01
CA HIS A 2 -1.23 14.77 -0.30
C HIS A 2 -2.11 15.56 0.68
N GLN A 3 -1.70 16.75 1.12
CA GLN A 3 -2.58 17.63 1.88
C GLN A 3 -3.29 18.57 0.90
N LYS A 4 -4.57 18.87 1.15
CA LYS A 4 -5.37 19.75 0.28
C LYS A 4 -4.65 21.06 -0.04
N GLN A 5 -4.23 21.78 1.00
CA GLN A 5 -3.49 23.04 0.86
C GLN A 5 -2.25 22.89 -0.02
N SER A 6 -1.42 21.87 0.23
CA SER A 6 -0.20 21.62 -0.56
C SER A 6 -0.48 21.32 -2.04
N ILE A 7 -1.65 20.78 -2.37
CA ILE A 7 -2.08 20.54 -3.75
C ILE A 7 -2.61 21.85 -4.37
N GLU A 8 -3.41 22.61 -3.62
CA GLU A 8 -3.93 23.91 -4.05
C GLU A 8 -2.79 24.92 -4.29
N ASP A 9 -1.80 24.97 -3.40
CA ASP A 9 -0.58 25.77 -3.57
C ASP A 9 0.19 25.35 -4.82
N TYR A 10 0.30 24.04 -5.08
CA TYR A 10 0.95 23.53 -6.28
C TYR A 10 0.19 23.90 -7.56
N VAL A 11 -1.15 23.84 -7.54
CA VAL A 11 -1.98 24.30 -8.66
C VAL A 11 -1.81 25.80 -8.89
N ALA A 12 -1.85 26.60 -7.83
CA ALA A 12 -1.66 28.04 -7.90
C ALA A 12 -0.27 28.42 -8.44
N ASP A 13 0.77 27.68 -8.05
CA ASP A 13 2.14 27.88 -8.53
C ASP A 13 2.31 27.45 -9.98
N LYS A 14 1.87 26.23 -10.35
CA LYS A 14 2.23 25.58 -11.62
C LYS A 14 1.21 25.68 -12.75
N VAL A 15 -0.04 26.04 -12.48
CA VAL A 15 -1.10 26.08 -13.50
C VAL A 15 -1.37 27.52 -13.93
N ALA A 16 -1.25 27.81 -15.23
CA ALA A 16 -1.53 29.13 -15.80
C ALA A 16 -3.02 29.34 -16.05
N ARG A 17 -3.66 28.37 -16.71
CA ARG A 17 -5.10 28.38 -17.03
C ARG A 17 -5.62 26.96 -17.24
N TRP A 18 -6.93 26.79 -17.13
CA TRP A 18 -7.65 25.54 -17.37
C TRP A 18 -8.51 25.65 -18.63
N ASP A 19 -8.61 24.57 -19.40
CA ASP A 19 -9.70 24.37 -20.35
C ASP A 19 -10.91 23.84 -19.58
N LYS A 20 -11.91 24.70 -19.35
CA LYS A 20 -13.08 24.34 -18.54
C LYS A 20 -14.21 23.74 -19.37
N ASP A 21 -14.14 23.90 -20.69
CA ASP A 21 -15.24 23.57 -21.59
C ASP A 21 -15.04 22.19 -22.24
N ASP A 22 -13.80 21.68 -22.32
CA ASP A 22 -13.47 20.38 -22.90
C ASP A 22 -12.94 19.41 -21.82
N SER A 23 -13.84 18.67 -21.17
CA SER A 23 -13.49 17.60 -20.23
C SER A 23 -13.36 16.25 -20.95
N ILE A 24 -12.41 15.42 -20.53
CA ILE A 24 -12.27 14.05 -21.02
C ILE A 24 -12.54 13.03 -19.90
N ASP A 25 -13.28 11.97 -20.26
CA ASP A 25 -13.40 10.78 -19.42
C ASP A 25 -12.12 9.94 -19.55
N ILE A 26 -11.53 9.59 -18.42
CA ILE A 26 -10.32 8.77 -18.36
C ILE A 26 -10.49 7.59 -17.41
N TRP A 27 -9.66 6.57 -17.61
CA TRP A 27 -9.63 5.38 -16.78
C TRP A 27 -8.21 5.16 -16.29
N LEU A 28 -8.01 5.27 -14.98
CA LEU A 28 -6.72 5.16 -14.32
C LEU A 28 -6.61 3.85 -13.56
N THR A 29 -5.54 3.10 -13.80
CA THR A 29 -5.24 1.85 -13.10
C THR A 29 -4.01 2.01 -12.21
N SER A 30 -4.06 1.39 -11.03
CA SER A 30 -2.90 1.18 -10.16
C SER A 30 -2.18 -0.14 -10.46
N GLY A 31 -2.66 -0.93 -11.42
CA GLY A 31 -2.19 -2.30 -11.69
C GLY A 31 -3.05 -3.39 -11.03
N TYR A 32 -3.98 -3.03 -10.15
CA TYR A 32 -4.88 -3.98 -9.48
C TYR A 32 -6.34 -3.59 -9.68
N GLY A 33 -7.18 -4.57 -10.05
CA GLY A 33 -8.61 -4.41 -10.21
C GLY A 33 -9.03 -3.56 -11.43
N PRO A 34 -10.32 -3.20 -11.53
CA PRO A 34 -10.83 -2.35 -12.60
C PRO A 34 -10.25 -0.94 -12.50
N ALA A 35 -10.11 -0.27 -13.63
CA ALA A 35 -9.63 1.11 -13.66
C ALA A 35 -10.63 2.09 -13.03
N LEU A 36 -10.12 3.05 -12.25
CA LEU A 36 -10.87 4.17 -11.70
C LEU A 36 -11.24 5.14 -12.82
N GLN A 37 -12.54 5.30 -13.06
CA GLN A 37 -13.06 6.27 -14.02
C GLN A 37 -13.12 7.67 -13.38
N TRP A 38 -12.67 8.68 -14.12
CA TRP A 38 -12.77 10.08 -13.70
C TRP A 38 -12.84 11.06 -14.89
N LYS A 39 -13.33 12.27 -14.62
CA LYS A 39 -13.31 13.38 -15.59
C LYS A 39 -12.17 14.35 -15.30
N LEU A 40 -11.30 14.57 -16.28
CA LEU A 40 -10.21 15.52 -16.19
C LEU A 40 -10.31 16.64 -17.20
N TYR A 41 -9.61 17.73 -16.89
CA TYR A 41 -9.55 18.96 -17.66
C TYR A 41 -8.10 19.26 -18.02
N GLU A 42 -7.85 19.66 -19.25
CA GLU A 42 -6.52 20.10 -19.67
C GLU A 42 -6.18 21.40 -18.96
N PHE A 43 -4.93 21.54 -18.54
CA PHE A 43 -4.40 22.82 -18.06
C PHE A 43 -3.15 23.22 -18.83
N VAL A 44 -2.91 24.52 -18.92
CA VAL A 44 -1.65 25.05 -19.46
C VAL A 44 -0.66 25.20 -18.30
N PRO A 45 0.47 24.48 -18.31
CA PRO A 45 1.48 24.57 -17.27
C PRO A 45 2.27 25.89 -17.38
N LYS A 46 2.74 26.43 -16.25
CA LYS A 46 3.63 27.61 -16.23
C LYS A 46 5.09 27.25 -16.50
N ASP A 47 5.48 26.02 -16.21
CA ASP A 47 6.83 25.47 -16.44
C ASP A 47 6.75 23.99 -16.84
N GLU A 48 7.89 23.34 -17.08
CA GLU A 48 7.90 21.94 -17.54
C GLU A 48 7.62 20.92 -16.42
N GLU A 49 7.63 21.31 -15.14
CA GLU A 49 7.58 20.38 -14.01
C GLU A 49 6.32 19.48 -13.99
N PRO A 50 5.10 19.99 -14.28
CA PRO A 50 3.90 19.16 -14.34
C PRO A 50 3.88 18.20 -15.54
N CYS A 51 4.69 18.48 -16.56
CA CYS A 51 4.74 17.74 -17.82
C CYS A 51 5.67 16.52 -17.79
N TRP A 52 6.30 16.23 -16.65
CA TRP A 52 7.05 14.99 -16.46
C TRP A 52 6.86 14.42 -15.06
N GLN A 53 7.12 13.13 -14.92
CA GLN A 53 7.18 12.45 -13.63
C GLN A 53 8.29 11.41 -13.62
N LEU A 54 8.80 11.10 -12.43
CA LEU A 54 9.62 9.91 -12.22
C LEU A 54 8.67 8.73 -11.99
N GLN A 55 8.84 7.68 -12.78
CA GLN A 55 8.20 6.39 -12.55
C GLN A 55 9.26 5.39 -12.12
N TYR A 56 8.92 4.61 -11.11
CA TYR A 56 9.80 3.60 -10.55
C TYR A 56 9.34 2.25 -11.08
N LEU A 57 10.24 1.53 -11.73
CA LEU A 57 10.00 0.19 -12.24
C LEU A 57 11.18 -0.67 -11.81
N GLN A 58 10.93 -1.94 -11.53
CA GLN A 58 12.00 -2.89 -11.30
C GLN A 58 12.71 -3.19 -12.62
N ASP A 59 14.03 -3.06 -12.64
CA ASP A 59 14.84 -3.47 -13.77
C ASP A 59 14.88 -5.01 -13.81
N PRO A 60 14.52 -5.65 -14.94
CA PRO A 60 14.38 -7.10 -15.01
C PRO A 60 15.72 -7.84 -14.92
N ILE A 61 16.84 -7.17 -15.16
CA ILE A 61 18.19 -7.76 -15.15
C ILE A 61 18.82 -7.57 -13.77
N THR A 62 18.89 -6.31 -13.31
CA THR A 62 19.54 -5.98 -12.04
C THR A 62 18.64 -6.21 -10.84
N ARG A 63 17.32 -6.37 -11.06
CA ARG A 63 16.27 -6.55 -10.03
C ARG A 63 16.18 -5.40 -9.03
N GLN A 64 16.85 -4.28 -9.34
CA GLN A 64 16.81 -3.06 -8.56
C GLN A 64 15.69 -2.15 -9.05
N GLN A 65 15.19 -1.31 -8.16
CA GLN A 65 14.20 -0.30 -8.53
C GLN A 65 14.91 0.86 -9.24
N VAL A 66 14.51 1.14 -10.47
CA VAL A 66 15.09 2.19 -11.32
C VAL A 66 14.04 3.24 -11.64
N SER A 67 14.43 4.50 -11.59
CA SER A 67 13.55 5.63 -11.90
C SER A 67 13.70 6.07 -13.35
N TYR A 68 12.59 6.22 -14.07
CA TYR A 68 12.52 6.71 -15.44
C TYR A 68 11.77 8.04 -15.49
N LYS A 69 12.36 9.05 -16.12
CA LYS A 69 11.66 10.32 -16.40
C LYS A 69 10.75 10.12 -17.61
N LYS A 70 9.43 10.20 -17.40
CA LYS A 70 8.43 10.08 -18.47
C LYS A 70 7.58 11.33 -18.60
N TYR A 71 7.11 11.59 -19.83
CA TYR A 71 6.12 12.62 -20.09
C TYR A 71 4.84 12.37 -19.29
N SER A 72 4.25 13.45 -18.79
CA SER A 72 2.99 13.49 -18.05
C SER A 72 2.05 14.45 -18.77
N PRO A 73 0.91 13.97 -19.30
CA PRO A 73 -0.03 14.85 -19.96
C PRO A 73 -0.66 15.81 -18.93
N PRO A 74 -0.85 17.10 -19.26
CA PRO A 74 -1.25 18.14 -18.32
C PRO A 74 -2.77 18.12 -18.10
N PHE A 75 -3.23 17.06 -17.44
CA PHE A 75 -4.62 16.91 -17.02
C PHE A 75 -4.73 16.90 -15.49
N GLY A 76 -5.82 17.48 -15.00
CA GLY A 76 -6.13 17.54 -13.57
C GLY A 76 -7.61 17.75 -13.29
N LEU A 77 -7.94 17.77 -12.00
CA LEU A 77 -9.26 18.10 -11.47
C LEU A 77 -9.33 19.62 -11.24
N LEU A 78 -10.48 20.22 -11.58
CA LEU A 78 -10.73 21.64 -11.33
C LEU A 78 -10.84 21.96 -9.82
N ARG A 79 -11.38 21.03 -9.03
CA ARG A 79 -11.62 21.18 -7.60
C ARG A 79 -11.44 19.85 -6.87
N LEU A 80 -11.14 19.95 -5.58
CA LEU A 80 -11.12 18.83 -4.63
C LEU A 80 -12.32 18.98 -3.69
N ASP A 81 -13.42 18.29 -4.02
CA ASP A 81 -14.65 18.32 -3.24
C ASP A 81 -14.79 17.03 -2.41
N LEU A 82 -15.16 17.17 -1.13
CA LEU A 82 -15.37 16.02 -0.25
C LEU A 82 -16.66 15.26 -0.60
N SER A 83 -17.54 15.82 -1.43
CA SER A 83 -18.65 15.07 -2.02
C SER A 83 -18.20 13.84 -2.82
N ASP A 84 -16.93 13.82 -3.26
CA ASP A 84 -16.35 12.73 -4.05
C ASP A 84 -15.99 11.50 -3.18
N ASP A 85 -15.98 11.62 -1.85
CA ASP A 85 -15.61 10.54 -0.92
C ASP A 85 -16.46 9.28 -1.17
N THR A 86 -17.75 9.44 -1.45
CA THR A 86 -18.67 8.31 -1.70
C THR A 86 -18.32 7.53 -2.97
N HIS A 87 -17.71 8.19 -3.97
CA HIS A 87 -17.25 7.53 -5.18
C HIS A 87 -16.03 6.65 -4.90
N PHE A 88 -15.07 7.16 -4.14
CA PHE A 88 -13.90 6.38 -3.73
C PHE A 88 -14.28 5.23 -2.81
N ASP A 89 -15.22 5.44 -1.88
CA ASP A 89 -15.75 4.35 -1.04
C ASP A 89 -16.37 3.23 -1.88
N ARG A 90 -17.21 3.58 -2.87
CA ARG A 90 -17.82 2.60 -3.77
C ARG A 90 -16.76 1.85 -4.58
N TYR A 91 -15.76 2.56 -5.08
CA TYR A 91 -14.65 1.95 -5.80
C TYR A 91 -13.87 0.98 -4.90
N MET A 92 -13.62 1.34 -3.65
CA MET A 92 -13.00 0.44 -2.69
C MET A 92 -13.85 -0.80 -2.40
N GLU A 93 -15.17 -0.67 -2.27
CA GLU A 93 -16.07 -1.83 -2.10
C GLU A 93 -16.04 -2.77 -3.31
N GLN A 94 -15.92 -2.22 -4.52
CA GLN A 94 -15.74 -3.01 -5.73
C GLN A 94 -14.43 -3.82 -5.67
N LEU A 95 -13.31 -3.19 -5.29
CA LEU A 95 -12.00 -3.86 -5.15
C LEU A 95 -11.97 -4.93 -4.05
N LEU A 96 -12.84 -4.80 -3.04
CA LEU A 96 -13.03 -5.76 -1.96
C LEU A 96 -14.01 -6.89 -2.29
N SER A 97 -14.52 -6.95 -3.52
CA SER A 97 -15.38 -8.04 -3.94
C SER A 97 -14.57 -9.33 -4.13
N PRO A 98 -15.16 -10.51 -3.86
CA PRO A 98 -14.48 -11.80 -4.05
C PRO A 98 -13.90 -11.99 -5.46
N LYS A 99 -14.52 -11.39 -6.48
CA LYS A 99 -14.05 -11.41 -7.88
C LYS A 99 -12.68 -10.75 -8.08
N HIS A 100 -12.26 -9.85 -7.20
CA HIS A 100 -10.97 -9.17 -7.31
C HIS A 100 -9.98 -9.67 -6.26
N LEU A 101 -10.46 -10.08 -5.07
CA LEU A 101 -9.59 -10.54 -3.99
C LEU A 101 -8.86 -11.88 -4.24
N TRP A 102 -9.30 -12.69 -5.21
CA TRP A 102 -8.70 -14.01 -5.48
C TRP A 102 -7.24 -13.95 -5.97
N GLU A 103 -6.80 -12.82 -6.52
CA GLU A 103 -5.42 -12.62 -7.01
C GLU A 103 -4.66 -11.52 -6.26
N PHE A 104 -5.32 -10.84 -5.30
CA PHE A 104 -4.76 -9.63 -4.71
C PHE A 104 -3.42 -9.87 -4.02
N GLY A 105 -3.23 -11.00 -3.32
CA GLY A 105 -1.95 -11.31 -2.68
C GLY A 105 -0.80 -11.35 -3.68
N TRP A 106 -1.06 -11.96 -4.84
CA TRP A 106 -0.07 -12.11 -5.92
C TRP A 106 0.18 -10.79 -6.65
N THR A 107 -0.86 -10.00 -6.94
CA THR A 107 -0.68 -8.68 -7.56
C THR A 107 0.04 -7.71 -6.63
N CYS A 108 -0.27 -7.74 -5.33
CA CYS A 108 0.30 -6.81 -4.37
C CYS A 108 1.82 -7.00 -4.17
N PHE A 109 2.30 -8.25 -4.31
CA PHE A 109 3.69 -8.63 -4.11
C PHE A 109 4.29 -9.30 -5.34
N GLU A 110 3.86 -8.90 -6.53
CA GLU A 110 4.32 -9.48 -7.80
C GLU A 110 5.84 -9.35 -7.96
N GLU A 111 6.37 -8.14 -7.72
CA GLU A 111 7.81 -7.84 -7.82
C GLU A 111 8.65 -8.72 -6.87
N GLU A 112 8.14 -9.01 -5.67
CA GLU A 112 8.84 -9.87 -4.72
C GLU A 112 8.74 -11.36 -5.11
N THR A 113 7.55 -11.79 -5.55
CA THR A 113 7.27 -13.19 -5.92
C THR A 113 8.14 -13.64 -7.09
N GLN A 114 8.37 -12.75 -8.08
CA GLN A 114 9.17 -13.08 -9.26
C GLN A 114 10.68 -13.15 -8.97
N VAL A 115 11.14 -12.52 -7.88
CA VAL A 115 12.56 -12.22 -7.68
C VAL A 115 13.15 -12.90 -6.46
N VAL A 116 12.38 -12.97 -5.38
CA VAL A 116 12.86 -13.31 -4.04
C VAL A 116 12.15 -14.54 -3.49
N ASP A 117 10.86 -14.40 -3.16
CA ASP A 117 10.07 -15.42 -2.47
C ASP A 117 8.57 -15.09 -2.55
N ASP A 118 7.72 -16.10 -2.43
CA ASP A 118 6.25 -16.00 -2.51
C ASP A 118 5.56 -15.93 -1.13
N PHE A 119 6.31 -15.89 -0.02
CA PHE A 119 5.79 -15.89 1.35
C PHE A 119 4.72 -14.82 1.58
N GLN A 120 5.04 -13.55 1.30
CA GLN A 120 4.15 -12.44 1.61
C GLN A 120 2.87 -12.48 0.74
N ALA A 121 3.01 -12.87 -0.53
CA ALA A 121 1.89 -13.06 -1.44
C ALA A 121 0.93 -14.14 -0.95
N ARG A 122 1.46 -15.33 -0.59
CA ARG A 122 0.67 -16.44 -0.04
C ARG A 122 -0.01 -16.06 1.28
N LEU A 123 0.68 -15.31 2.14
CA LEU A 123 0.15 -14.87 3.42
C LEU A 123 -1.02 -13.89 3.26
N LEU A 124 -0.86 -12.86 2.42
CA LEU A 124 -1.94 -11.91 2.13
C LEU A 124 -3.11 -12.61 1.42
N GLN A 125 -2.83 -13.55 0.50
CA GLN A 125 -3.88 -14.33 -0.15
C GLN A 125 -4.66 -15.17 0.86
N ALA A 126 -4.00 -15.83 1.81
CA ALA A 126 -4.66 -16.58 2.87
C ALA A 126 -5.57 -15.69 3.73
N MET A 127 -5.20 -14.43 3.98
CA MET A 127 -6.07 -13.47 4.66
C MET A 127 -7.28 -13.06 3.81
N CYS A 128 -7.09 -12.89 2.50
CA CYS A 128 -8.18 -12.63 1.55
C CYS A 128 -9.17 -13.80 1.51
N ASP A 129 -8.66 -15.03 1.44
CA ASP A 129 -9.47 -16.25 1.42
C ASP A 129 -10.23 -16.42 2.74
N LEU A 130 -9.58 -16.16 3.89
CA LEU A 130 -10.26 -16.16 5.20
C LEU A 130 -11.39 -15.14 5.24
N SER A 131 -11.17 -13.93 4.69
CA SER A 131 -12.17 -12.86 4.67
C SER A 131 -13.41 -13.19 3.82
N THR A 132 -13.29 -14.11 2.86
CA THR A 132 -14.41 -14.51 1.99
C THR A 132 -15.08 -15.80 2.44
N SER A 133 -14.38 -16.64 3.21
CA SER A 133 -14.85 -17.98 3.61
C SER A 133 -15.36 -18.07 5.05
N THR A 134 -14.89 -17.21 5.97
CA THR A 134 -15.30 -17.26 7.37
C THR A 134 -16.79 -16.94 7.56
N GLN A 135 -17.47 -17.66 8.47
CA GLN A 135 -18.86 -17.38 8.86
C GLN A 135 -18.97 -16.37 10.02
N ASP A 136 -17.86 -16.04 10.66
CA ASP A 136 -17.81 -15.01 11.70
C ASP A 136 -17.92 -13.62 11.05
N ALA A 137 -19.07 -12.97 11.22
CA ALA A 137 -19.35 -11.67 10.63
C ALA A 137 -18.44 -10.55 11.18
N GLU A 138 -18.05 -10.61 12.45
CA GLU A 138 -17.17 -9.62 13.06
C GLU A 138 -15.74 -9.76 12.56
N LEU A 139 -15.23 -10.99 12.50
CA LEU A 139 -13.92 -11.29 11.92
C LEU A 139 -13.89 -10.93 10.42
N ARG A 140 -14.94 -11.25 9.68
CA ARG A 140 -15.08 -10.93 8.26
C ARG A 140 -14.95 -9.42 8.03
N GLU A 141 -15.72 -8.63 8.75
CA GLU A 141 -15.70 -7.17 8.63
C GLU A 141 -14.35 -6.58 9.04
N LEU A 142 -13.72 -7.12 10.09
CA LEU A 142 -12.40 -6.70 10.50
C LEU A 142 -11.32 -7.01 9.44
N LEU A 143 -11.34 -8.20 8.86
CA LEU A 143 -10.44 -8.58 7.76
C LEU A 143 -10.67 -7.70 6.53
N ARG A 144 -11.93 -7.40 6.18
CA ARG A 144 -12.26 -6.46 5.09
C ARG A 144 -11.60 -5.11 5.33
N ARG A 145 -11.63 -4.57 6.55
CA ARG A 145 -10.96 -3.30 6.89
C ARG A 145 -9.45 -3.38 6.76
N VAL A 146 -8.83 -4.48 7.20
CA VAL A 146 -7.39 -4.72 7.04
C VAL A 146 -6.99 -4.78 5.57
N ILE A 147 -7.71 -5.57 4.77
CA ILE A 147 -7.46 -5.72 3.32
C ILE A 147 -7.71 -4.39 2.60
N ARG A 148 -8.76 -3.66 2.98
CA ARG A 148 -9.05 -2.32 2.47
C ARG A 148 -7.87 -1.38 2.69
N MET A 149 -7.29 -1.36 3.88
CA MET A 149 -6.11 -0.57 4.20
C MET A 149 -4.88 -0.99 3.37
N MET A 150 -4.73 -2.30 3.13
CA MET A 150 -3.68 -2.83 2.25
C MET A 150 -3.85 -2.36 0.80
N ILE A 151 -5.05 -2.49 0.22
CA ILE A 151 -5.35 -2.03 -1.14
C ILE A 151 -5.11 -0.53 -1.28
N ILE A 152 -5.60 0.28 -0.33
CA ILE A 152 -5.37 1.73 -0.36
C ILE A 152 -3.87 2.03 -0.32
N THR A 153 -3.11 1.32 0.51
CA THR A 153 -1.66 1.53 0.64
C THR A 153 -0.92 1.11 -0.64
N TYR A 154 -1.32 0.01 -1.26
CA TYR A 154 -0.86 -0.39 -2.58
C TYR A 154 -1.11 0.71 -3.63
N ILE A 155 -2.34 1.23 -3.72
CA ILE A 155 -2.69 2.34 -4.63
C ILE A 155 -1.82 3.58 -4.35
N MET A 156 -1.58 3.91 -3.08
CA MET A 156 -0.74 5.04 -2.68
C MET A 156 0.72 4.85 -3.07
N GLY A 157 1.25 3.62 -3.06
CA GLY A 157 2.60 3.28 -3.50
C GLY A 157 2.79 3.28 -5.03
N HIS A 158 1.72 3.05 -5.79
CA HIS A 158 1.80 2.89 -7.26
C HIS A 158 1.39 4.14 -8.03
N THR A 159 2.01 4.38 -9.18
CA THR A 159 1.59 5.49 -10.07
C THR A 159 0.30 5.09 -10.78
N LEU A 160 -0.78 5.87 -10.63
CA LEU A 160 -2.02 5.71 -11.38
C LEU A 160 -1.79 6.02 -12.86
N THR A 161 -1.83 5.01 -13.71
CA THR A 161 -1.55 5.14 -15.15
C THR A 161 -2.82 5.00 -15.98
N LEU A 162 -2.84 5.62 -17.16
CA LEU A 162 -3.93 5.49 -18.11
C LEU A 162 -4.04 4.03 -18.55
N SER A 163 -5.26 3.50 -18.50
CA SER A 163 -5.55 2.21 -19.11
C SER A 163 -5.27 2.26 -20.62
N GLU A 164 -4.77 1.16 -21.18
CA GLU A 164 -4.39 1.06 -22.59
C GLU A 164 -5.46 1.58 -23.57
N PRO A 165 -6.77 1.31 -23.39
CA PRO A 165 -7.80 1.80 -24.31
C PRO A 165 -7.91 3.33 -24.37
N THR A 166 -7.50 4.02 -23.30
CA THR A 166 -7.72 5.48 -23.13
C THR A 166 -6.45 6.29 -23.34
N ALA A 167 -5.29 5.64 -23.25
CA ALA A 167 -3.97 6.26 -23.40
C ALA A 167 -3.84 7.10 -24.68
N HIS A 168 -4.20 6.53 -25.83
CA HIS A 168 -4.11 7.21 -27.12
C HIS A 168 -5.06 8.40 -27.23
N THR A 169 -6.31 8.24 -26.76
CA THR A 169 -7.32 9.30 -26.77
C THR A 169 -6.89 10.49 -25.90
N VAL A 170 -6.32 10.23 -24.72
CA VAL A 170 -5.83 11.29 -23.83
C VAL A 170 -4.66 12.03 -24.46
N LEU A 171 -3.70 11.32 -25.06
CA LEU A 171 -2.56 11.94 -25.74
C LEU A 171 -2.97 12.77 -26.96
N SER A 172 -3.96 12.32 -27.73
CA SER A 172 -4.47 13.08 -28.88
C SER A 172 -5.26 14.31 -28.42
N ALA A 173 -5.99 14.21 -27.30
CA ALA A 173 -6.81 15.28 -26.74
C ALA A 173 -6.03 16.48 -26.18
N VAL A 174 -4.76 16.32 -25.81
CA VAL A 174 -3.91 17.47 -25.41
C VAL A 174 -3.84 18.46 -26.59
N LYS A 175 -4.29 19.70 -26.42
CA LYS A 175 -4.31 20.72 -27.49
C LYS A 175 -3.54 21.97 -27.10
N LEU A 176 -3.61 22.34 -25.83
CA LEU A 176 -3.15 23.65 -25.34
C LEU A 176 -1.70 23.63 -24.86
N SER A 177 -1.15 22.45 -24.58
CA SER A 177 0.16 22.29 -23.97
C SER A 177 1.21 21.69 -24.90
N PRO A 178 2.52 21.98 -24.68
CA PRO A 178 3.60 21.39 -25.46
C PRO A 178 3.59 19.85 -25.36
N LYS A 179 3.66 19.20 -26.52
CA LYS A 179 3.83 17.74 -26.63
C LYS A 179 5.28 17.43 -26.98
N PRO A 180 5.89 16.39 -26.38
CA PRO A 180 7.13 15.83 -26.88
C PRO A 180 6.94 15.37 -28.34
N PRO A 181 8.00 15.35 -29.14
CA PRO A 181 7.99 14.69 -30.44
C PRO A 181 7.46 13.26 -30.34
N ALA A 182 6.77 12.77 -31.37
CA ALA A 182 6.09 11.47 -31.34
C ALA A 182 6.99 10.28 -30.96
N HIS A 183 8.27 10.34 -31.33
CA HIS A 183 9.27 9.31 -30.98
C HIS A 183 9.70 9.30 -29.51
N GLN A 184 9.37 10.35 -28.75
CA GLN A 184 9.67 10.51 -27.32
C GLN A 184 8.41 10.31 -26.45
N LEU A 185 7.24 10.11 -27.07
CA LEU A 185 6.03 9.83 -26.32
C LEU A 185 6.10 8.42 -25.73
N PRO A 186 5.93 8.28 -24.41
CA PRO A 186 5.88 6.97 -23.79
C PRO A 186 4.69 6.19 -24.34
N THR A 187 4.95 4.95 -24.77
CA THR A 187 3.92 4.04 -25.28
C THR A 187 3.19 3.29 -24.17
N GLN A 188 3.75 3.25 -22.96
CA GLN A 188 3.23 2.48 -21.83
C GLN A 188 3.32 3.28 -20.52
N HIS A 189 2.39 2.98 -19.61
CA HIS A 189 2.31 3.56 -18.26
C HIS A 189 2.26 5.09 -18.26
N ILE A 190 1.51 5.69 -19.18
CA ILE A 190 1.35 7.16 -19.21
C ILE A 190 0.53 7.57 -17.98
N SER A 191 0.91 8.63 -17.27
CA SER A 191 0.14 9.10 -16.11
C SER A 191 0.10 10.63 -16.03
N PRO A 192 -1.08 11.26 -15.88
CA PRO A 192 -1.19 12.68 -15.58
C PRO A 192 -0.77 12.96 -14.12
N ARG A 193 0.40 13.56 -13.92
CA ARG A 193 1.02 13.81 -12.60
C ARG A 193 0.12 14.60 -11.65
N LEU A 194 -0.49 15.68 -12.14
CA LEU A 194 -1.34 16.52 -11.29
C LEU A 194 -2.58 15.75 -10.84
N ALA A 195 -3.29 15.11 -11.78
CA ALA A 195 -4.43 14.26 -11.45
C ALA A 195 -4.04 13.11 -10.50
N ASN A 196 -2.90 12.47 -10.69
CA ASN A 196 -2.41 11.43 -9.79
C ASN A 196 -2.26 11.95 -8.35
N ARG A 197 -1.62 13.12 -8.18
CA ARG A 197 -1.47 13.77 -6.87
C ARG A 197 -2.82 14.14 -6.24
N GLN A 198 -3.74 14.67 -7.06
CA GLN A 198 -5.09 15.06 -6.66
C GLN A 198 -5.97 13.85 -6.29
N LEU A 199 -5.96 12.77 -7.05
CA LEU A 199 -6.76 11.58 -6.76
C LEU A 199 -6.24 10.84 -5.53
N LYS A 200 -4.90 10.79 -5.34
CA LYS A 200 -4.27 10.23 -4.13
C LYS A 200 -4.59 11.01 -2.85
N PHE A 201 -5.08 12.25 -2.94
CA PHE A 201 -5.61 12.97 -1.77
C PHE A 201 -6.80 12.22 -1.15
N PHE A 202 -7.74 11.77 -1.96
CA PHE A 202 -8.91 11.03 -1.48
C PHE A 202 -8.52 9.67 -0.89
N PHE A 203 -7.62 8.94 -1.56
CA PHE A 203 -7.07 7.70 -1.00
C PHE A 203 -6.32 7.93 0.32
N HIS A 204 -5.63 9.06 0.48
CA HIS A 204 -4.99 9.41 1.75
C HIS A 204 -6.00 9.63 2.87
N ILE A 205 -7.12 10.32 2.60
CA ILE A 205 -8.21 10.48 3.58
C ILE A 205 -8.78 9.11 3.98
N LEU A 206 -9.09 8.26 3.00
CA LEU A 206 -9.60 6.91 3.26
C LEU A 206 -8.62 6.08 4.08
N ARG A 207 -7.33 6.16 3.76
CA ARG A 207 -6.26 5.46 4.50
C ARG A 207 -6.21 5.91 5.95
N ASP A 208 -6.25 7.22 6.19
CA ASP A 208 -6.14 7.80 7.53
C ASP A 208 -7.35 7.42 8.41
N ASN A 209 -8.55 7.39 7.83
CA ASN A 209 -9.74 6.93 8.52
C ASN A 209 -9.65 5.43 8.86
N ALA A 210 -9.28 4.59 7.88
CA ALA A 210 -9.11 3.15 8.10
C ALA A 210 -8.04 2.85 9.17
N TYR A 211 -6.92 3.59 9.17
CA TYR A 211 -5.87 3.44 10.19
C TYR A 211 -6.37 3.80 11.58
N LYS A 212 -7.06 4.93 11.74
CA LYS A 212 -7.62 5.36 13.03
C LYS A 212 -8.58 4.32 13.57
N ASP A 213 -9.47 3.81 12.72
CA ASP A 213 -10.48 2.83 13.12
C ASP A 213 -9.83 1.51 13.56
N LEU A 214 -8.87 0.98 12.79
CA LEU A 214 -8.16 -0.26 13.14
C LEU A 214 -7.30 -0.10 14.39
N LEU A 215 -6.60 1.03 14.57
CA LEU A 215 -5.78 1.27 15.76
C LEU A 215 -6.65 1.46 17.01
N ASN A 216 -7.78 2.16 16.89
CA ASN A 216 -8.74 2.31 17.99
C ASN A 216 -9.32 0.96 18.39
N TRP A 217 -9.75 0.16 17.41
CA TRP A 217 -10.22 -1.20 17.65
C TRP A 217 -9.15 -2.06 18.33
N GLN A 218 -7.91 -2.03 17.83
CA GLN A 218 -6.80 -2.80 18.39
C GLN A 218 -6.48 -2.37 19.82
N GLN A 219 -6.47 -1.06 20.10
CA GLN A 219 -6.22 -0.53 21.44
C GLN A 219 -7.30 -0.98 22.43
N GLN A 220 -8.58 -0.91 22.04
CA GLN A 220 -9.70 -1.37 22.86
C GLN A 220 -9.64 -2.88 23.10
N THR A 221 -9.37 -3.65 22.05
CA THR A 221 -9.22 -5.10 22.14
C THR A 221 -8.06 -5.49 23.06
N LEU A 222 -6.90 -4.85 22.95
CA LEU A 222 -5.74 -5.13 23.79
C LEU A 222 -5.97 -4.72 25.26
N ARG A 223 -6.64 -3.60 25.53
CA ARG A 223 -6.88 -3.14 26.91
C ARG A 223 -8.04 -3.85 27.60
N SER A 224 -9.16 -4.00 26.90
CA SER A 224 -10.45 -4.19 27.55
C SER A 224 -11.14 -5.52 27.20
N SER A 225 -10.69 -6.25 26.16
CA SER A 225 -11.28 -7.56 25.85
C SER A 225 -11.07 -8.54 27.02
N PRO A 226 -12.15 -9.06 27.64
CA PRO A 226 -12.06 -9.95 28.79
C PRO A 226 -11.79 -11.40 28.37
N ARG A 227 -12.17 -11.80 27.15
CA ARG A 227 -12.02 -13.17 26.64
C ARG A 227 -10.89 -13.25 25.64
N LYS A 228 -9.70 -13.59 26.13
CA LYS A 228 -8.48 -13.69 25.30
C LYS A 228 -8.64 -14.66 24.12
N GLU A 229 -9.31 -15.79 24.33
CA GLU A 229 -9.50 -16.83 23.31
C GLU A 229 -10.30 -16.32 22.11
N ALA A 230 -11.36 -15.56 22.36
CA ALA A 230 -12.22 -15.01 21.30
C ALA A 230 -11.55 -13.88 20.52
N SER A 231 -10.74 -13.04 21.20
CA SER A 231 -10.14 -11.86 20.56
C SER A 231 -8.73 -12.11 20.02
N TRP A 232 -8.15 -13.29 20.22
CA TRP A 232 -6.78 -13.61 19.78
C TRP A 232 -6.66 -13.59 18.26
N LEU A 233 -7.50 -14.36 17.55
CA LEU A 233 -7.42 -14.46 16.09
C LEU A 233 -7.71 -13.11 15.41
N PRO A 234 -8.78 -12.37 15.78
CA PRO A 234 -8.99 -11.00 15.30
C PRO A 234 -7.76 -10.09 15.52
N ALA A 235 -7.19 -10.08 16.72
CA ALA A 235 -6.02 -9.25 17.03
C ALA A 235 -4.76 -9.71 16.30
N PHE A 236 -4.61 -11.01 16.05
CA PHE A 236 -3.52 -11.60 15.27
C PHE A 236 -3.59 -11.12 13.82
N CYS A 237 -4.75 -11.25 13.17
CA CYS A 237 -4.98 -10.80 11.80
C CYS A 237 -4.77 -9.28 11.65
N VAL A 238 -5.22 -8.47 12.62
CA VAL A 238 -4.99 -7.01 12.59
C VAL A 238 -3.52 -6.68 12.75
N THR A 239 -2.81 -7.33 13.68
CA THR A 239 -1.37 -7.07 13.89
C THR A 239 -0.56 -7.48 12.68
N LEU A 240 -0.90 -8.63 12.09
CA LEU A 240 -0.28 -9.13 10.86
C LEU A 240 -0.53 -8.18 9.68
N GLY A 241 -1.79 -7.78 9.47
CA GLY A 241 -2.15 -6.82 8.44
C GLY A 241 -1.44 -5.48 8.59
N LEU A 242 -1.40 -4.94 9.82
CA LEU A 242 -0.64 -3.71 10.12
C LEU A 242 0.84 -3.87 9.78
N ALA A 243 1.45 -5.03 10.04
CA ALA A 243 2.84 -5.29 9.66
C ALA A 243 3.06 -5.12 8.15
N MET A 244 2.23 -5.80 7.34
CA MET A 244 2.30 -5.73 5.87
C MET A 244 2.08 -4.30 5.35
N VAL A 245 1.07 -3.59 5.88
CA VAL A 245 0.81 -2.20 5.47
C VAL A 245 1.98 -1.28 5.83
N LEU A 246 2.57 -1.45 7.02
CA LEU A 246 3.69 -0.62 7.45
C LEU A 246 4.96 -0.88 6.62
N GLU A 247 5.20 -2.11 6.17
CA GLU A 247 6.29 -2.43 5.23
C GLU A 247 6.12 -1.71 3.89
N GLU A 248 4.90 -1.71 3.32
CA GLU A 248 4.60 -0.96 2.08
C GLU A 248 4.76 0.56 2.26
N ILE A 249 4.39 1.08 3.44
CA ILE A 249 4.63 2.49 3.77
C ILE A 249 6.12 2.79 3.84
N GLN A 250 6.93 1.91 4.44
CA GLN A 250 8.39 2.07 4.48
C GLN A 250 8.97 2.11 3.07
N ARG A 251 8.56 1.20 2.17
CA ARG A 251 8.97 1.23 0.76
C ARG A 251 8.58 2.55 0.10
N THR A 252 7.34 3.00 0.30
CA THR A 252 6.83 4.25 -0.28
C THR A 252 7.60 5.48 0.22
N ILE A 253 7.99 5.53 1.50
CA ILE A 253 8.79 6.61 2.08
C ILE A 253 10.13 6.74 1.36
N TRP A 254 10.78 5.61 1.06
CA TRP A 254 12.06 5.60 0.37
C TRP A 254 11.95 6.02 -1.11
N ILE A 255 10.89 5.60 -1.81
CA ILE A 255 10.58 6.09 -3.16
C ILE A 255 10.38 7.61 -3.15
N GLN A 256 9.67 8.14 -2.14
CA GLN A 256 9.46 9.58 -1.98
C GLN A 256 10.76 10.33 -1.67
N ALA A 257 11.66 9.75 -0.88
CA ALA A 257 12.96 10.34 -0.57
C ALA A 257 13.84 10.43 -1.82
N ASP A 258 13.92 9.36 -2.62
CA ASP A 258 14.64 9.38 -3.91
C ASP A 258 14.04 10.42 -4.86
N ALA A 259 12.71 10.47 -4.98
CA ALA A 259 12.03 11.46 -5.82
C ALA A 259 12.26 12.90 -5.35
N LYS A 260 12.42 13.13 -4.03
CA LYS A 260 12.74 14.43 -3.44
C LYS A 260 14.18 14.83 -3.75
N ALA A 261 15.13 13.89 -3.61
CA ALA A 261 16.55 14.12 -3.89
C ALA A 261 16.85 14.39 -5.37
N LYS A 262 16.10 13.76 -6.29
CA LYS A 262 16.27 13.94 -7.75
C LYS A 262 15.56 15.17 -8.32
N LYS A 263 14.78 15.90 -7.52
CA LYS A 263 14.15 17.13 -7.96
C LYS A 263 15.12 18.29 -7.73
N ASP A 264 15.68 18.81 -8.81
CA ASP A 264 16.60 19.97 -8.79
C ASP A 264 16.02 21.20 -8.04
N ALA A 265 14.69 21.32 -8.00
CA ALA A 265 13.98 22.40 -7.29
C ALA A 265 13.86 22.22 -5.76
N ALA A 266 14.26 21.07 -5.20
CA ALA A 266 13.94 20.74 -3.81
C ALA A 266 14.87 21.39 -2.77
N ASN A 267 16.02 21.96 -3.15
CA ASN A 267 17.07 22.44 -2.22
C ASN A 267 17.42 21.43 -1.10
N VAL A 268 17.12 20.14 -1.31
CA VAL A 268 17.28 19.08 -0.32
C VAL A 268 18.37 18.16 -0.83
N SER A 269 19.45 18.01 -0.05
CA SER A 269 20.50 17.08 -0.42
C SER A 269 19.99 15.64 -0.33
N ARG A 270 20.60 14.73 -1.09
CA ARG A 270 20.29 13.30 -1.03
C ARG A 270 20.43 12.76 0.41
N GLU A 271 21.49 13.15 1.10
CA GLU A 271 21.74 12.78 2.50
C GLU A 271 20.62 13.23 3.45
N GLN A 272 20.10 14.45 3.27
CA GLN A 272 18.98 14.94 4.06
C GLN A 272 17.70 14.12 3.80
N ALA A 273 17.39 13.81 2.54
CA ALA A 273 16.23 13.01 2.18
C ALA A 273 16.32 11.58 2.73
N GLU A 274 17.50 10.96 2.64
CA GLU A 274 17.75 9.62 3.18
C GLU A 274 17.67 9.62 4.72
N THR A 275 18.21 10.64 5.39
CA THR A 275 18.11 10.78 6.85
C THR A 275 16.66 10.93 7.31
N GLU A 276 15.84 11.73 6.62
CA GLU A 276 14.41 11.84 6.90
C GLU A 276 13.69 10.49 6.73
N ALA A 277 14.03 9.73 5.68
CA ALA A 277 13.45 8.41 5.40
C ALA A 277 13.81 7.38 6.46
N VAL A 278 15.08 7.30 6.86
CA VAL A 278 15.57 6.42 7.93
C VAL A 278 14.81 6.72 9.22
N ASN A 279 14.81 7.99 9.65
CA ASN A 279 14.13 8.42 10.88
C ASN A 279 12.63 8.09 10.85
N ALA A 280 11.97 8.21 9.69
CA ALA A 280 10.57 7.85 9.55
C ALA A 280 10.34 6.34 9.66
N CYS A 281 11.18 5.54 9.01
CA CYS A 281 11.08 4.08 9.06
C CYS A 281 11.42 3.51 10.45
N GLU A 282 12.41 4.06 11.15
CA GLU A 282 12.75 3.68 12.53
C GLU A 282 11.63 3.97 13.52
N ARG A 283 10.94 5.12 13.36
CA ARG A 283 9.74 5.41 14.16
C ARG A 283 8.61 4.40 13.92
N ILE A 284 8.46 3.92 12.68
CA ILE A 284 7.52 2.85 12.35
C ILE A 284 7.94 1.55 13.05
N ASP A 285 9.20 1.13 12.90
CA ASP A 285 9.76 -0.08 13.53
C ASP A 285 9.54 -0.05 15.05
N GLY A 286 9.87 1.07 15.71
CA GLY A 286 9.72 1.20 17.17
C GLY A 286 8.26 1.14 17.65
N ARG A 287 7.34 1.81 16.94
CA ARG A 287 5.90 1.78 17.28
C ARG A 287 5.29 0.40 17.02
N PHE A 288 5.70 -0.27 15.95
CA PHE A 288 5.25 -1.63 15.67
C PHE A 288 5.81 -2.63 16.68
N GLY A 289 7.08 -2.50 17.08
CA GLY A 289 7.67 -3.31 18.15
C GLY A 289 6.90 -3.21 19.47
N LEU A 290 6.44 -2.00 19.84
CA LEU A 290 5.56 -1.81 21.00
C LEU A 290 4.22 -2.55 20.82
N LEU A 291 3.61 -2.50 19.64
CA LEU A 291 2.37 -3.21 19.35
C LEU A 291 2.54 -4.73 19.49
N VAL A 292 3.62 -5.28 18.94
CA VAL A 292 3.96 -6.71 19.08
C VAL A 292 4.17 -7.07 20.56
N GLY A 293 4.89 -6.23 21.31
CA GLY A 293 5.06 -6.42 22.75
C GLY A 293 3.73 -6.46 23.51
N LEU A 294 2.82 -5.52 23.22
CA LEU A 294 1.48 -5.50 23.83
C LEU A 294 0.65 -6.74 23.46
N PHE A 295 0.71 -7.16 22.20
CA PHE A 295 0.06 -8.38 21.74
C PHE A 295 0.57 -9.59 22.54
N GLN A 296 1.88 -9.76 22.61
CA GLN A 296 2.52 -10.87 23.34
C GLN A 296 2.20 -10.83 24.84
N CYS A 297 2.25 -9.65 25.48
CA CYS A 297 1.90 -9.51 26.89
C CYS A 297 0.47 -9.94 27.19
N LYS A 298 -0.49 -9.63 26.30
CA LYS A 298 -1.88 -10.04 26.50
C LYS A 298 -2.09 -11.52 26.26
N TYR A 299 -1.55 -12.03 25.15
CA TYR A 299 -1.94 -13.30 24.56
C TYR A 299 -0.95 -14.44 24.75
N ARG A 300 0.23 -14.22 25.33
CA ARG A 300 1.12 -15.32 25.70
C ARG A 300 0.70 -15.88 27.04
N ASP A 301 0.02 -17.03 27.03
CA ASP A 301 -0.46 -17.69 28.25
C ASP A 301 0.10 -19.10 28.37
N ARG A 302 0.87 -19.37 29.44
CA ARG A 302 1.46 -20.69 29.70
C ARG A 302 0.41 -21.77 29.98
N LYS A 303 -0.83 -21.39 30.28
CA LYS A 303 -1.94 -22.33 30.52
C LYS A 303 -2.44 -22.97 29.22
N TRP A 304 -2.21 -22.32 28.08
CA TRP A 304 -2.54 -22.92 26.79
C TRP A 304 -1.42 -23.87 26.40
N GLY A 305 -1.69 -25.17 26.56
CA GLY A 305 -0.78 -26.25 26.20
C GLY A 305 -0.51 -26.26 24.70
N VAL A 306 -1.37 -26.93 23.92
CA VAL A 306 -1.28 -27.01 22.46
C VAL A 306 -2.41 -26.19 21.84
N GLY A 307 -2.07 -24.98 21.36
CA GLY A 307 -3.01 -24.10 20.66
C GLY A 307 -3.08 -24.35 19.17
N SER A 308 -4.02 -23.67 18.49
CA SER A 308 -4.17 -23.79 17.03
C SER A 308 -3.05 -23.13 16.22
N PHE A 309 -2.17 -22.36 16.88
CA PHE A 309 -0.98 -21.75 16.27
C PHE A 309 0.28 -22.02 17.09
N GLY A 310 0.37 -23.24 17.64
CA GLY A 310 1.47 -23.68 18.50
C GLY A 310 1.21 -23.47 19.99
N ASN A 311 2.20 -23.80 20.81
CA ASN A 311 2.06 -23.73 22.26
C ASN A 311 1.87 -22.30 22.76
N GLN A 312 1.23 -22.13 23.91
CA GLN A 312 0.92 -20.81 24.49
C GLN A 312 0.04 -19.91 23.59
N THR A 313 -0.66 -20.50 22.62
CA THR A 313 -1.70 -19.85 21.81
C THR A 313 -3.05 -20.51 22.10
N PRO A 314 -4.19 -19.82 21.92
CA PRO A 314 -5.48 -20.42 22.23
C PRO A 314 -5.88 -21.46 21.19
N GLU A 315 -6.76 -22.38 21.59
CA GLU A 315 -7.42 -23.28 20.67
C GLU A 315 -8.54 -22.56 19.93
N VAL A 316 -8.47 -22.56 18.60
CA VAL A 316 -9.51 -22.04 17.70
C VAL A 316 -10.36 -23.21 17.19
N ARG A 317 -11.67 -23.13 17.46
CA ARG A 317 -12.62 -24.21 17.17
C ARG A 317 -13.20 -24.17 15.76
N ASP A 318 -13.32 -22.97 15.19
CA ASP A 318 -13.86 -22.80 13.84
C ASP A 318 -12.94 -23.49 12.81
N PRO A 319 -13.44 -24.42 11.99
CA PRO A 319 -12.62 -25.19 11.05
C PRO A 319 -11.92 -24.32 10.00
N VAL A 320 -12.58 -23.26 9.52
CA VAL A 320 -12.02 -22.36 8.49
C VAL A 320 -10.85 -21.57 9.09
N ALA A 321 -11.07 -20.95 10.25
CA ALA A 321 -10.02 -20.24 10.97
C ALA A 321 -8.85 -21.14 11.38
N ARG A 322 -9.14 -22.38 11.79
CA ARG A 322 -8.09 -23.37 12.10
C ARG A 322 -7.29 -23.76 10.85
N GLY A 323 -7.96 -23.96 9.71
CA GLY A 323 -7.30 -24.21 8.43
C GLY A 323 -6.38 -23.06 8.02
N PHE A 324 -6.84 -21.82 8.18
CA PHE A 324 -6.02 -20.62 7.97
C PHE A 324 -4.78 -20.62 8.88
N LEU A 325 -4.95 -20.80 10.19
CA LEU A 325 -3.83 -20.82 11.15
C LEU A 325 -2.84 -21.95 10.86
N GLY A 326 -3.33 -23.15 10.53
CA GLY A 326 -2.49 -24.27 10.11
C GLY A 326 -1.71 -23.96 8.84
N GLY A 327 -2.35 -23.33 7.85
CA GLY A 327 -1.70 -22.90 6.61
C GLY A 327 -0.61 -21.85 6.85
N VAL A 328 -0.89 -20.85 7.70
CA VAL A 328 0.10 -19.81 8.06
C VAL A 328 1.26 -20.42 8.85
N MET A 329 1.01 -21.37 9.77
CA MET A 329 2.07 -22.06 10.51
C MET A 329 2.92 -22.93 9.58
N GLY A 330 2.29 -23.65 8.65
CA GLY A 330 3.00 -24.41 7.62
C GLY A 330 3.90 -23.51 6.76
N LEU A 331 3.38 -22.36 6.34
CA LEU A 331 4.15 -21.37 5.58
C LEU A 331 5.32 -20.80 6.39
N LEU A 332 5.10 -20.53 7.68
CA LEU A 332 6.14 -20.04 8.60
C LEU A 332 7.28 -21.06 8.79
N LEU A 333 6.95 -22.35 8.87
CA LEU A 333 7.93 -23.44 8.94
C LEU A 333 8.66 -23.62 7.61
N GLU A 334 7.94 -23.57 6.48
CA GLU A 334 8.48 -23.69 5.13
C GLU A 334 9.49 -22.56 4.81
N LYS A 335 9.16 -21.32 5.20
CA LYS A 335 9.90 -20.11 4.84
C LYS A 335 10.70 -19.50 6.00
N GLN A 336 11.02 -20.29 7.02
CA GLN A 336 11.69 -19.81 8.23
C GLN A 336 13.02 -19.12 7.93
N GLU A 337 13.87 -19.71 7.08
CA GLU A 337 15.18 -19.14 6.73
C GLU A 337 15.05 -17.79 6.03
N HIS A 338 14.10 -17.69 5.09
CA HIS A 338 13.77 -16.43 4.42
C HIS A 338 13.38 -15.35 5.45
N LEU A 339 12.45 -15.65 6.36
CA LEU A 339 12.01 -14.69 7.37
C LEU A 339 13.13 -14.27 8.33
N ARG A 340 14.00 -15.20 8.72
CA ARG A 340 15.20 -14.90 9.54
C ARG A 340 16.17 -13.97 8.83
N SER A 341 16.35 -14.15 7.51
CA SER A 341 17.17 -13.26 6.69
C SER A 341 16.57 -11.85 6.57
N ARG A 342 15.23 -11.73 6.67
CA ARG A 342 14.50 -10.46 6.57
C ARG A 342 14.43 -9.69 7.88
N GLU A 343 14.17 -10.35 9.01
CA GLU A 343 13.86 -9.75 10.32
C GLU A 343 14.70 -8.51 10.71
N ASN A 344 15.99 -8.52 10.38
CA ASN A 344 16.98 -7.51 10.77
C ASN A 344 17.62 -6.76 9.60
N VAL A 345 17.03 -6.80 8.40
CA VAL A 345 17.50 -5.99 7.27
C VAL A 345 17.53 -4.51 7.67
N SER A 346 18.64 -3.83 7.38
CA SER A 346 18.80 -2.41 7.66
C SER A 346 17.96 -1.57 6.68
N LEU A 347 17.38 -0.49 7.20
CA LEU A 347 16.59 0.47 6.44
C LEU A 347 17.53 1.41 5.68
N ALA A 348 18.00 0.98 4.51
CA ALA A 348 18.90 1.73 3.65
C ALA A 348 18.41 1.70 2.20
N SER A 349 18.87 2.65 1.38
CA SER A 349 18.45 2.75 -0.02
C SER A 349 18.78 1.50 -0.84
N GLU A 350 19.93 0.87 -0.59
CA GLU A 350 20.31 -0.38 -1.26
C GLU A 350 19.41 -1.58 -0.91
N ASN A 351 18.70 -1.50 0.22
CA ASN A 351 17.90 -2.60 0.76
C ASN A 351 16.40 -2.44 0.51
N GLN A 352 15.97 -1.48 -0.33
CA GLN A 352 14.55 -1.23 -0.56
C GLN A 352 13.77 -2.46 -1.05
N CYS A 353 14.37 -3.27 -1.94
CA CYS A 353 13.79 -4.54 -2.40
C CYS A 353 13.74 -5.63 -1.32
N SER A 354 14.30 -5.36 -0.14
CA SER A 354 14.45 -6.28 0.98
C SER A 354 13.60 -5.89 2.20
N PHE A 355 12.73 -4.88 2.08
CA PHE A 355 11.89 -4.42 3.18
C PHE A 355 10.66 -5.28 3.44
N THR A 356 10.18 -6.00 2.43
CA THR A 356 9.02 -6.86 2.63
C THR A 356 9.35 -8.01 3.57
N SER A 357 8.34 -8.45 4.30
CA SER A 357 8.42 -9.51 5.29
C SER A 357 9.26 -9.18 6.54
N ARG A 358 9.86 -7.98 6.68
CA ARG A 358 10.66 -7.59 7.87
C ARG A 358 9.84 -7.56 9.16
N LEU A 359 8.78 -6.74 9.19
CA LEU A 359 7.89 -6.57 10.34
C LEU A 359 7.02 -7.80 10.54
N VAL A 360 6.60 -8.44 9.45
CA VAL A 360 5.89 -9.73 9.50
C VAL A 360 6.77 -10.80 10.15
N ALA A 361 8.05 -10.91 9.78
CA ALA A 361 8.99 -11.83 10.42
C ALA A 361 9.14 -11.54 11.93
N ARG A 362 9.31 -10.28 12.32
CA ARG A 362 9.38 -9.87 13.74
C ARG A 362 8.14 -10.25 14.54
N PHE A 363 6.98 -10.29 13.90
CA PHE A 363 5.73 -10.71 14.55
C PHE A 363 5.58 -12.24 14.58
N LEU A 364 5.90 -12.95 13.49
CA LEU A 364 5.62 -14.37 13.33
C LEU A 364 6.72 -15.30 13.88
N LEU A 365 8.00 -14.97 13.71
CA LEU A 365 9.12 -15.79 14.17
C LEU A 365 9.09 -16.11 15.68
N PRO A 366 8.63 -15.22 16.58
CA PRO A 366 8.48 -15.54 17.99
C PRO A 366 7.59 -16.75 18.28
N PHE A 367 6.63 -17.08 17.40
CA PHE A 367 5.76 -18.26 17.58
C PHE A 367 6.50 -19.58 17.38
N LEU A 368 7.55 -19.62 16.54
CA LEU A 368 8.40 -20.80 16.38
C LEU A 368 9.30 -21.07 17.61
N GLY A 369 9.58 -20.04 18.41
CA GLY A 369 10.42 -20.12 19.60
C GLY A 369 9.64 -20.45 20.88
N LEU A 370 8.34 -20.77 20.79
CA LEU A 370 7.55 -21.12 21.96
C LEU A 370 7.92 -22.54 22.45
N PRO A 371 8.12 -22.74 23.76
CA PRO A 371 8.57 -24.03 24.29
C PRO A 371 7.51 -25.11 24.02
N ALA A 372 8.00 -26.30 23.65
CA ALA A 372 7.23 -27.51 23.37
C ALA A 372 6.47 -28.05 24.60
#